data_AF-A0A806T454-F1
#
_entry.id   AF-A0A806T454-F1
#
_cell.length_a   1.000
_cell.length_b   1.000
_cell.length_c   1.000
_cell.angle_alpha   90.00
_cell.angle_beta   90.00
_cell.angle_gamma   90.00
#
_symmetry.space_group_name_H-M   'P 1'
#
loop_
_entity.id
_entity.type
_entity.pdbx_description
1 polymer ?
#
loop_
_entity_poly.entity_id
_entity_poly.type
_entity_poly.pdbx_seq_one_letter_code
_entity_poly.pdbx_strand_id
1 'polypeptide(L)'
;MANLLTSYLLAAIDWDEYKRNGRELSPSTVDWIKQNGKPNIEFELKVLQKAVEREEKLERLESKRKVQDLKIAFERKQAKLIRQRKKSWIVLMREFRNKYASLDPGGQEAYLHMLRDKYSFPLKSLESVAGKKLNGEDYENDQTEVLP
;
A
#
# COMPACT_ATOMS: atom_id res chain seq x y z
N MET A 1 11.25 10.11 6.15
CA MET A 1 10.86 11.15 5.17
C MET A 1 12.10 11.92 4.77
N ALA A 2 12.49 11.87 3.50
CA ALA A 2 13.56 12.73 3.01
C ALA A 2 13.03 14.17 2.96
N ASN A 3 13.77 15.13 3.52
CA ASN A 3 13.35 16.52 3.49
C ASN A 3 13.52 17.04 2.05
N LEU A 4 12.43 17.06 1.28
CA LEU A 4 12.43 17.43 -0.15
C LEU A 4 12.77 18.92 -0.36
N LEU A 5 12.60 19.75 0.66
CA LEU A 5 12.96 21.17 0.66
C LEU A 5 14.43 21.35 1.04
N THR A 6 15.33 21.01 0.12
CA THR A 6 16.75 21.38 0.27
C THR A 6 16.92 22.90 0.15
N SER A 7 18.00 23.44 0.71
CA SER A 7 18.35 24.87 0.63
C SER A 7 18.39 25.37 -0.82
N TYR A 8 18.79 24.48 -1.75
CA TYR A 8 18.78 24.72 -3.19
C TYR A 8 17.36 24.89 -3.74
N LEU A 9 16.44 24.00 -3.35
CA LEU A 9 15.06 23.98 -3.85
C LEU A 9 14.25 25.17 -3.35
N LEU A 10 14.51 25.60 -2.11
CA LEU A 10 14.01 26.86 -1.55
C LEU A 10 14.50 28.06 -2.35
N ALA A 11 15.79 28.12 -2.68
CA ALA A 11 16.35 29.18 -3.52
C ALA A 11 15.77 29.19 -4.94
N ALA A 12 15.43 28.02 -5.50
CA ALA A 12 14.77 27.90 -6.80
C ALA A 12 13.32 28.42 -6.77
N ILE A 13 12.56 28.13 -5.71
CA ILE A 13 11.19 28.64 -5.51
C ILE A 13 11.21 30.17 -5.35
N ASP A 14 12.05 30.69 -4.45
CA ASP A 14 12.20 32.13 -4.22
C ASP A 14 12.61 32.86 -5.53
N TRP A 15 13.52 32.26 -6.31
CA TRP A 15 13.96 32.82 -7.60
C TRP A 15 12.85 32.84 -8.66
N ASP A 16 12.01 31.81 -8.72
CA ASP A 16 10.84 31.77 -9.60
C ASP A 16 9.78 32.80 -9.19
N GLU A 17 9.52 32.96 -7.88
CA GLU A 17 8.63 33.99 -7.36
C GLU A 17 9.12 35.41 -7.65
N TYR A 18 10.42 35.67 -7.47
CA TYR A 18 11.04 36.94 -7.85
C TYR A 18 10.88 37.21 -9.35
N LYS A 19 11.12 36.20 -10.21
CA LYS A 19 10.98 36.30 -11.67
C LYS A 19 9.56 36.59 -12.12
N ARG A 20 8.56 35.96 -11.52
CA ARG A 20 7.14 36.06 -11.94
C ARG A 20 6.42 37.24 -11.32
N ASN A 21 6.70 37.51 -10.05
CA ASN A 21 5.90 38.42 -9.23
C ASN A 21 6.71 39.60 -8.67
N GLY A 22 8.02 39.66 -8.93
CA GLY A 22 8.89 40.75 -8.45
C GLY A 22 9.10 40.77 -6.93
N ARG A 23 8.76 39.68 -6.22
CA ARG A 23 8.94 39.56 -4.77
C ARG A 23 10.41 39.58 -4.38
N GLU A 24 10.78 40.40 -3.39
CA GLU A 24 12.15 40.42 -2.87
C GLU A 24 12.61 39.03 -2.42
N LEU A 25 13.84 38.69 -2.81
CA LEU A 25 14.48 37.44 -2.43
C LEU A 25 14.87 37.48 -0.94
N SER A 26 14.69 36.36 -0.25
CA SER A 26 15.18 36.21 1.12
C SER A 26 16.71 36.36 1.18
N PRO A 27 17.28 36.92 2.27
CA PRO A 27 18.73 37.04 2.42
C PRO A 27 19.47 35.71 2.24
N SER A 28 18.88 34.62 2.74
CA SER A 28 19.39 33.26 2.57
C SER A 28 19.46 32.84 1.10
N THR A 29 18.44 33.17 0.30
CA THR A 29 18.43 32.86 -1.14
C THR A 29 19.44 33.72 -1.90
N VAL A 30 19.59 34.99 -1.53
CA VAL A 30 20.59 35.88 -2.12
C VAL A 30 22.01 35.36 -1.87
N ASP A 31 22.33 34.98 -0.64
CA ASP A 31 23.65 34.45 -0.29
C ASP A 31 23.91 33.10 -0.97
N TRP A 32 22.88 32.27 -1.07
CA TRP A 32 22.96 31.01 -1.80
C TRP A 32 23.24 31.21 -3.29
N ILE A 33 22.53 32.14 -3.96
CA ILE A 33 22.75 32.48 -5.39
C ILE A 33 24.15 33.05 -5.62
N LYS A 34 24.67 33.86 -4.69
CA LYS A 34 26.04 34.39 -4.79
C LYS A 34 27.09 33.26 -4.77
N GLN A 35 26.86 32.23 -3.98
CA GLN A 35 27.79 31.11 -3.84
C GLN A 35 27.66 30.06 -4.96
N ASN A 36 26.45 29.83 -5.47
CA ASN A 36 26.14 28.69 -6.35
C ASN A 36 25.64 29.08 -7.75
N GLY A 37 25.38 30.37 -7.99
CA GLY A 37 24.76 30.87 -9.21
C GLY A 37 23.23 30.84 -9.19
N LYS A 38 22.61 31.33 -10.27
CA LYS A 38 21.14 31.36 -10.40
C LYS A 38 20.61 29.93 -10.62
N PRO A 39 19.60 29.49 -9.86
CA PRO A 39 19.06 28.14 -10.00
C PRO A 39 18.34 27.94 -11.34
N ASN A 40 18.48 26.75 -11.91
CA ASN A 40 17.74 26.32 -13.11
C ASN A 40 16.43 25.64 -12.69
N ILE A 41 15.36 26.43 -12.63
CA ILE A 41 14.04 25.99 -12.15
C ILE A 41 13.48 24.82 -12.95
N GLU A 42 13.67 24.77 -14.28
CA GLU A 42 13.18 23.67 -15.13
C GLU A 42 13.87 22.35 -14.80
N PHE A 43 15.17 22.40 -14.53
CA PHE A 43 15.92 21.22 -14.13
C PHE A 43 15.45 20.71 -12.76
N GLU A 44 15.22 21.59 -11.79
CA GLU A 44 14.76 21.20 -10.45
C GLU A 44 13.36 20.60 -10.44
N LEU A 45 12.43 21.19 -11.20
CA LEU A 45 11.09 20.62 -11.39
C LEU A 45 11.17 19.20 -11.95
N LYS A 46 12.08 18.95 -12.90
CA LYS A 46 12.29 17.62 -13.47
C LYS A 46 12.90 16.63 -12.46
N VAL A 47 13.76 17.09 -11.56
CA VAL A 47 14.32 16.27 -10.48
C VAL A 47 13.22 15.88 -9.48
N LEU A 48 12.36 16.83 -9.08
CA LEU A 48 11.21 16.56 -8.21
C LEU A 48 10.22 15.59 -8.85
N GLN A 49 9.84 15.81 -10.11
CA GLN A 49 8.96 14.90 -10.85
C GLN A 49 9.51 13.47 -10.85
N LYS A 50 10.80 13.30 -11.15
CA LYS A 50 11.45 11.98 -11.12
C LYS A 50 11.51 11.38 -9.72
N ALA A 51 11.63 12.19 -8.66
CA ALA A 51 11.61 11.71 -7.29
C ALA A 51 10.22 11.18 -6.91
N VAL A 52 9.16 11.94 -7.21
CA VAL A 52 7.76 11.52 -7.01
C VAL A 52 7.44 10.25 -7.81
N GLU A 53 7.79 10.22 -9.10
CA GLU A 53 7.60 9.02 -9.94
C GLU A 53 8.31 7.78 -9.36
N ARG A 54 9.49 7.97 -8.76
CA ARG A 54 10.22 6.89 -8.10
C ARG A 54 9.53 6.43 -6.83
N GLU A 55 9.03 7.35 -5.99
CA GLU A 55 8.28 7.02 -4.79
C GLU A 55 6.99 6.25 -5.12
N GLU A 56 6.19 6.73 -6.08
CA GLU A 56 5.00 6.00 -6.54
C GLU A 56 5.36 4.60 -7.06
N LYS A 57 6.46 4.49 -7.81
CA LYS A 57 6.93 3.20 -8.32
C LYS A 57 7.36 2.27 -7.19
N LEU A 58 8.03 2.79 -6.16
CA LEU A 58 8.42 2.02 -4.97
C LEU A 58 7.18 1.56 -4.22
N GLU A 59 6.21 2.43 -3.97
CA GLU A 59 4.95 2.08 -3.30
C GLU A 59 4.20 0.98 -4.06
N ARG A 60 4.11 1.09 -5.39
CA ARG A 60 3.51 0.03 -6.24
C ARG A 60 4.28 -1.29 -6.13
N LEU A 61 5.60 -1.27 -6.04
CA LEU A 61 6.42 -2.46 -5.90
C LEU A 61 6.28 -3.09 -4.52
N GLU A 62 6.26 -2.29 -3.45
CA GLU A 62 6.01 -2.76 -2.09
C GLU A 62 4.62 -3.37 -1.96
N SER A 63 3.60 -2.74 -2.55
CA SER A 63 2.25 -3.27 -2.61
C SER A 63 2.20 -4.63 -3.32
N LYS A 64 2.86 -4.75 -4.49
CA LYS A 64 3.00 -6.03 -5.20
C LYS A 64 3.72 -7.09 -4.36
N ARG A 65 4.77 -6.70 -3.65
CA ARG A 65 5.54 -7.59 -2.76
C ARG A 65 4.67 -8.10 -1.62
N LYS A 66 3.93 -7.22 -0.94
CA LYS A 66 2.98 -7.59 0.12
C LYS A 66 1.94 -8.59 -0.38
N VAL A 67 1.35 -8.36 -1.57
CA VAL A 67 0.41 -9.30 -2.19
C VAL A 67 1.06 -10.67 -2.46
N GLN A 68 2.30 -10.69 -2.93
CA GLN A 68 3.04 -11.92 -3.18
C GLN A 68 3.36 -12.69 -1.89
N ASP A 69 3.78 -12.00 -0.84
CA ASP A 69 4.07 -12.59 0.47
C ASP A 69 2.81 -13.21 1.09
N LEU A 70 1.66 -12.53 0.99
CA LEU A 70 0.37 -13.06 1.43
C LEU A 70 -0.01 -14.33 0.65
N LYS A 71 0.21 -14.34 -0.67
CA LYS A 71 -0.04 -15.52 -1.50
C LYS A 71 0.83 -16.70 -1.05
N ILE A 72 2.13 -16.48 -0.84
CA ILE A 72 3.06 -17.52 -0.37
C ILE A 72 2.66 -18.02 1.02
N ALA A 73 2.27 -17.13 1.93
CA ALA A 73 1.80 -17.50 3.27
C ALA A 73 0.54 -18.38 3.20
N PHE A 74 -0.42 -18.01 2.35
CA PHE A 74 -1.63 -18.79 2.11
C PHE A 74 -1.31 -20.17 1.53
N GLU A 75 -0.48 -20.26 0.49
CA GLU A 75 -0.07 -21.55 -0.12
C GLU A 75 0.61 -22.47 0.91
N ARG A 76 1.46 -21.92 1.79
CA ARG A 76 2.07 -22.68 2.90
C ARG A 76 1.02 -23.19 3.89
N LYS A 77 0.05 -22.36 4.28
CA LYS A 77 -1.05 -22.76 5.19
C LYS A 77 -1.95 -23.80 4.54
N GLN A 78 -2.26 -23.65 3.25
CA GLN A 78 -3.02 -24.59 2.45
C GLN A 78 -2.33 -25.96 2.40
N ALA A 79 -1.03 -26.01 2.07
CA ALA A 79 -0.27 -27.25 2.04
C ALA A 79 -0.23 -27.93 3.42
N LYS A 80 -0.05 -27.15 4.50
CA LYS A 80 -0.10 -27.66 5.87
C LYS A 80 -1.46 -28.27 6.21
N LEU A 81 -2.55 -27.60 5.85
CA LEU A 81 -3.92 -28.08 6.05
C LEU A 81 -4.19 -29.39 5.31
N ILE A 82 -3.84 -29.45 4.03
CA ILE A 82 -3.97 -30.65 3.18
C ILE A 82 -3.24 -31.83 3.83
N ARG A 83 -1.99 -31.62 4.25
CA ARG A 83 -1.18 -32.65 4.92
C ARG A 83 -1.78 -33.09 6.25
N GLN A 84 -2.22 -32.16 7.09
CA GLN A 84 -2.78 -32.45 8.41
C GLN A 84 -4.12 -33.19 8.33
N ARG A 85 -4.99 -32.76 7.41
CA ARG A 85 -6.34 -33.34 7.27
C ARG A 85 -6.38 -34.57 6.36
N LYS A 86 -5.29 -34.84 5.62
CA LYS A 86 -5.20 -35.91 4.61
C LYS A 86 -6.36 -35.85 3.59
N LYS A 87 -6.76 -34.63 3.22
CA LYS A 87 -7.87 -34.35 2.29
C LYS A 87 -7.40 -33.42 1.20
N SER A 88 -7.95 -33.59 -0.01
CA SER A 88 -7.70 -32.64 -1.09
C SER A 88 -8.29 -31.26 -0.76
N TRP A 89 -7.72 -30.22 -1.36
CA TRP A 89 -8.18 -28.85 -1.13
C TRP A 89 -9.66 -28.65 -1.47
N ILE A 90 -10.13 -29.29 -2.54
CA ILE A 90 -11.53 -29.22 -2.98
C ILE A 90 -12.47 -29.77 -1.91
N VAL A 91 -12.11 -30.89 -1.27
CA VAL A 91 -12.91 -31.48 -0.19
C VAL A 91 -12.93 -30.56 1.03
N LEU A 92 -11.79 -29.99 1.40
CA LEU A 92 -11.72 -29.02 2.50
C LEU A 92 -12.56 -27.77 2.23
N MET A 93 -12.50 -27.22 1.02
CA MET A 93 -13.34 -26.07 0.63
C MET A 93 -14.83 -26.38 0.69
N ARG A 94 -15.24 -27.59 0.31
CA ARG A 94 -16.62 -28.05 0.45
C ARG A 94 -17.04 -28.14 1.93
N GLU A 95 -16.17 -28.67 2.78
CA GLU A 95 -16.42 -28.73 4.23
C GLU A 95 -16.56 -27.33 4.84
N PHE A 96 -15.70 -26.39 4.44
CA PHE A 96 -15.79 -25.01 4.88
C PHE A 96 -17.09 -24.34 4.44
N ARG A 97 -17.51 -24.54 3.17
CA ARG A 97 -18.78 -24.02 2.66
C ARG A 97 -19.99 -24.61 3.38
N ASN A 98 -20.00 -25.93 3.60
CA ASN A 98 -21.10 -26.60 4.30
C ASN A 98 -21.21 -26.10 5.74
N LYS A 99 -20.08 -25.93 6.44
CA LYS A 99 -20.06 -25.36 7.78
C LYS A 99 -20.54 -23.92 7.79
N TYR A 100 -20.08 -23.09 6.86
CA TYR A 100 -20.54 -21.70 6.72
C TYR A 100 -22.07 -21.64 6.54
N ALA A 101 -22.62 -22.45 5.64
CA ALA A 101 -24.06 -22.47 5.35
C ALA A 101 -24.93 -22.95 6.52
N SER A 102 -24.36 -23.71 7.47
CA SER A 102 -25.08 -24.16 8.67
C SER A 102 -25.15 -23.13 9.81
N LEU A 103 -24.45 -21.99 9.68
CA LEU A 103 -24.37 -20.98 10.73
C LEU A 103 -25.42 -19.87 10.50
N ASP A 104 -25.85 -19.25 11.59
CA ASP A 104 -26.62 -18.00 11.58
C ASP A 104 -25.76 -16.83 11.05
N PRO A 105 -26.35 -15.67 10.71
CA PRO A 105 -25.60 -14.54 10.13
C PRO A 105 -24.40 -14.07 10.96
N GLY A 106 -24.52 -14.01 12.30
CA GLY A 106 -23.40 -13.62 13.16
C GLY A 106 -22.32 -14.71 13.22
N GLY A 107 -22.73 -15.97 13.27
CA GLY A 107 -21.82 -17.11 13.16
C GLY A 107 -21.08 -17.18 11.83
N GLN A 108 -21.74 -16.82 10.72
CA GLN A 108 -21.16 -16.77 9.37
C GLN A 108 -20.00 -15.78 9.29
N GLU A 109 -20.20 -14.56 9.78
CA GLU A 109 -19.19 -13.52 9.81
C GLU A 109 -17.98 -13.93 10.67
N ALA A 110 -18.22 -14.34 11.92
CA ALA A 110 -17.17 -14.80 12.82
C ALA A 110 -16.37 -15.98 12.24
N TYR A 111 -17.04 -16.86 11.49
CA TYR A 111 -16.39 -17.98 10.82
C TYR A 111 -15.48 -17.55 9.66
N LEU A 112 -15.87 -16.54 8.88
CA LEU A 112 -15.02 -15.98 7.83
C LEU A 112 -13.78 -15.29 8.41
N HIS A 113 -13.93 -14.52 9.50
CA HIS A 113 -12.78 -13.96 10.23
C HIS A 113 -11.85 -15.05 10.77
N MET A 114 -12.39 -16.12 11.37
CA MET A 114 -11.57 -17.25 11.81
C MET A 114 -10.80 -17.92 10.65
N LEU A 115 -11.40 -18.05 9.47
CA LEU A 115 -10.72 -18.60 8.29
C LEU A 115 -9.60 -17.66 7.79
N ARG A 116 -9.85 -16.35 7.82
CA ARG A 116 -8.87 -15.31 7.51
C ARG A 116 -7.68 -15.36 8.45
N ASP A 117 -7.91 -15.31 9.76
CA ASP A 117 -6.84 -15.17 10.76
C ASP A 117 -6.02 -16.45 10.90
N LYS A 118 -6.70 -17.61 10.97
CA LYS A 118 -6.04 -18.88 11.27
C LYS A 118 -5.30 -19.45 10.06
N TYR A 119 -5.90 -19.30 8.88
CA TYR A 119 -5.46 -19.96 7.65
C TYR A 119 -5.01 -19.00 6.55
N SER A 120 -5.01 -17.69 6.83
CA SER A 120 -4.58 -16.66 5.89
C SER A 120 -5.38 -16.68 4.59
N PHE A 121 -6.67 -17.00 4.66
CA PHE A 121 -7.52 -17.06 3.46
C PHE A 121 -7.55 -15.69 2.78
N PRO A 122 -7.22 -15.59 1.48
CA PRO A 122 -7.45 -14.36 0.72
C PRO A 122 -8.95 -14.13 0.54
N LEU A 123 -9.35 -12.88 0.30
CA LEU A 123 -10.75 -12.49 0.11
C LEU A 123 -11.49 -13.42 -0.88
N LYS A 124 -10.88 -13.72 -2.03
CA LYS A 124 -11.45 -14.64 -3.04
C LYS A 124 -11.75 -16.04 -2.49
N SER A 125 -10.95 -16.54 -1.57
CA SER A 125 -11.20 -17.85 -0.93
C SER A 125 -12.35 -17.76 0.07
N LEU A 126 -12.47 -16.64 0.79
CA LEU A 126 -13.62 -16.37 1.66
C LEU A 126 -14.92 -16.23 0.86
N GLU A 127 -14.91 -15.49 -0.25
CA GLU A 127 -16.04 -15.38 -1.18
C GLU A 127 -16.44 -16.75 -1.74
N SER A 128 -15.47 -17.61 -2.03
CA SER A 128 -15.74 -19.00 -2.46
C SER A 128 -16.41 -19.85 -1.38
N VAL A 129 -16.07 -19.62 -0.10
CA VAL A 129 -16.74 -20.26 1.04
C VAL A 129 -18.15 -19.68 1.24
N ALA A 130 -18.29 -18.35 1.20
CA ALA A 130 -19.55 -17.66 1.43
C ALA A 130 -20.55 -17.80 0.25
N GLY A 131 -20.06 -18.10 -0.95
CA GLY A 131 -20.87 -18.18 -2.17
C GLY A 131 -21.36 -16.82 -2.69
N LYS A 132 -20.82 -15.72 -2.16
CA LYS A 132 -21.17 -14.33 -2.51
C LYS A 132 -19.93 -13.44 -2.47
N LYS A 133 -20.01 -12.30 -3.16
CA LYS A 133 -18.99 -11.25 -3.00
C LYS A 133 -19.07 -10.68 -1.58
N LEU A 134 -17.90 -10.40 -1.02
CA LEU A 134 -17.75 -9.80 0.30
C LEU A 134 -17.17 -8.40 0.14
N ASN A 135 -17.54 -7.47 1.02
CA ASN A 135 -16.91 -6.15 1.04
C ASN A 135 -15.47 -6.32 1.51
N GLY A 136 -14.52 -5.83 0.72
CA GLY A 136 -13.10 -5.97 1.04
C GLY A 136 -12.70 -5.28 2.34
N GLU A 137 -13.36 -4.15 2.66
CA GLU A 137 -13.12 -3.31 3.83
C GLU A 137 -13.30 -4.07 5.15
N ASP A 138 -14.27 -4.98 5.23
CA ASP A 138 -14.53 -5.80 6.43
C ASP A 138 -13.41 -6.84 6.69
N TYR A 139 -12.53 -7.07 5.71
CA TYR A 139 -11.47 -8.09 5.76
C TYR A 139 -10.08 -7.54 5.39
N GLU A 140 -9.98 -6.23 5.22
CA GLU A 140 -8.71 -5.50 5.17
C GLU A 140 -8.16 -5.40 6.59
N ASN A 141 -6.88 -5.75 6.74
CA ASN A 141 -6.25 -5.71 8.05
C ASN A 141 -6.24 -4.27 8.56
N ASP A 142 -6.70 -4.13 9.79
CA ASP A 142 -6.52 -3.02 10.73
C ASP A 142 -5.02 -2.81 11.09
N GLN A 143 -4.13 -2.76 10.09
CA GLN A 143 -2.71 -2.44 10.21
C GLN A 143 -2.20 -1.49 9.12
N THR A 144 -3.08 -0.64 8.62
CA THR A 144 -2.67 0.64 8.07
C THR A 144 -3.72 1.65 8.49
N GLU A 145 -3.45 2.35 9.60
CA GLU A 145 -3.77 3.78 9.64
C GLU A 145 -3.22 4.38 8.34
N VAL A 146 -4.07 4.47 7.32
CA VAL A 146 -3.90 5.47 6.28
C VAL A 146 -4.44 6.73 6.93
N LEU A 147 -3.56 7.43 7.63
CA LEU A 147 -3.82 8.82 8.00
C LEU A 147 -4.09 9.60 6.70
N PRO A 148 -5.09 10.50 6.68
CA PRO A 148 -5.26 11.45 5.58
C PRO A 148 -4.05 12.39 5.43
#